data_AF-A0A918WTI3-F1
#
_entry.id   AF-A0A918WTI3-F1
#
_cell.length_a   1.000
_cell.length_b   1.000
_cell.length_c   1.000
_cell.angle_alpha   90.00
_cell.angle_beta   90.00
_cell.angle_gamma   90.00
#
_symmetry.space_group_name_H-M   'P 1'
#
loop_
_entity.id
_entity.type
_entity.pdbx_description
1 polymer ?
#
loop_
_entity_poly.entity_id
_entity_poly.type
_entity_poly.pdbx_seq_one_letter_code
_entity_poly.pdbx_strand_id
1 'polypeptide(L)'
;MNTAKHTSHQVLITGPAGAPPETAAIRFMALLPAGWQAEPVEFLANAARLRLTAPAAATAEEFARTANEILAQQGLRDWSLSKS
;
A
#
# COMPACT_ATOMS: atom_id res chain seq x y z
N MET A 1 14.19 -27.37 -3.28
CA MET A 1 13.81 -26.04 -3.78
C MET A 1 12.83 -25.44 -2.79
N ASN A 2 13.26 -24.47 -1.97
CA ASN A 2 12.38 -23.82 -0.99
C ASN A 2 11.67 -22.67 -1.70
N THR A 3 10.38 -22.81 -2.03
CA THR A 3 9.57 -21.69 -2.52
C THR A 3 9.35 -20.76 -1.35
N ALA A 4 10.12 -19.68 -1.28
CA ALA A 4 9.90 -18.63 -0.30
C ALA A 4 8.48 -18.07 -0.53
N LYS A 5 7.60 -18.20 0.46
CA LYS A 5 6.20 -17.77 0.34
C LYS A 5 6.16 -16.25 0.41
N HIS A 6 5.71 -15.61 -0.67
CA HIS A 6 5.42 -14.18 -0.67
C HIS A 6 4.21 -13.94 0.24
N THR A 7 4.30 -12.93 1.10
CA THR A 7 3.21 -12.59 2.03
C THR A 7 2.37 -11.49 1.41
N SER A 8 1.09 -11.78 1.19
CA SER A 8 0.12 -10.82 0.64
C SER A 8 -0.80 -10.30 1.75
N HIS A 9 -1.03 -9.00 1.78
CA HIS A 9 -1.89 -8.32 2.74
C HIS A 9 -2.84 -7.36 2.04
N GLN A 10 -4.10 -7.29 2.49
CA GLN A 10 -4.99 -6.22 2.08
C GLN A 10 -4.82 -5.02 3.01
N VAL A 11 -4.70 -3.85 2.42
CA VAL A 11 -4.62 -2.58 3.12
C VAL A 11 -5.66 -1.64 2.56
N LEU A 12 -6.13 -0.73 3.41
CA LEU A 12 -6.97 0.39 3.02
C LEU A 12 -6.14 1.65 3.21
N ILE A 13 -5.97 2.44 2.15
CA ILE A 13 -5.47 3.81 2.26
C ILE A 13 -6.66 4.76 2.21
N THR A 14 -6.78 5.61 3.22
CA THR A 14 -7.89 6.56 3.36
C THR A 14 -7.35 7.97 3.37
N GLY A 15 -7.92 8.83 2.53
CA GLY A 15 -7.57 10.23 2.42
C GLY A 15 -8.69 11.16 2.90
N PRO A 16 -8.46 12.49 2.80
CA PRO A 16 -9.48 13.49 3.06
C PRO A 16 -10.72 13.31 2.17
N ALA A 17 -11.87 13.80 2.64
CA ALA A 17 -13.10 13.78 1.84
C ALA A 17 -12.92 14.51 0.51
N GLY A 18 -13.35 13.89 -0.60
CA GLY A 18 -13.21 14.43 -1.95
C GLY A 18 -11.83 14.25 -2.59
N ALA A 19 -10.86 13.66 -1.88
CA ALA A 19 -9.56 13.33 -2.45
C ALA A 19 -9.68 12.10 -3.40
N PRO A 20 -9.04 12.11 -4.58
CA PRO A 20 -9.19 11.06 -5.58
C PRO A 20 -8.45 9.77 -5.19
N PRO A 21 -9.16 8.68 -4.81
CA PRO A 21 -8.56 7.45 -4.31
C PRO A 21 -7.73 6.71 -5.36
N GLU A 22 -8.09 6.78 -6.64
CA GLU A 22 -7.35 6.17 -7.75
C GLU A 22 -5.98 6.83 -7.91
N THR A 23 -5.92 8.16 -7.80
CA THR A 23 -4.65 8.91 -7.89
C THR A 23 -3.74 8.57 -6.72
N ALA A 24 -4.28 8.43 -5.51
CA ALA A 24 -3.50 8.02 -4.35
C ALA A 24 -2.98 6.59 -4.49
N ALA A 25 -3.81 5.66 -4.97
CA ALA A 25 -3.38 4.29 -5.25
C ALA A 25 -2.24 4.24 -6.27
N ILE A 26 -2.36 4.96 -7.41
CA ILE A 26 -1.30 5.01 -8.43
C ILE A 26 0.01 5.54 -7.83
N ARG A 27 -0.05 6.62 -7.05
CA ARG A 27 1.13 7.19 -6.38
C ARG A 27 1.73 6.21 -5.38
N PHE A 28 0.90 5.56 -4.57
CA PHE A 28 1.35 4.57 -3.60
C PHE A 28 2.07 3.41 -4.30
N MET A 29 1.47 2.86 -5.36
CA MET A 29 2.04 1.76 -6.14
C MET A 29 3.33 2.15 -6.85
N ALA A 30 3.43 3.38 -7.37
CA ALA A 30 4.62 3.90 -8.04
C ALA A 30 5.81 4.11 -7.09
N LEU A 31 5.57 4.23 -5.79
CA LEU A 31 6.59 4.44 -4.75
C LEU A 31 7.02 3.14 -4.06
N LEU A 32 6.47 2.00 -4.47
CA LEU A 32 6.84 0.72 -3.89
C LEU A 32 8.32 0.38 -4.17
N PRO A 33 9.04 -0.17 -3.18
CA PRO A 33 10.40 -0.64 -3.40
C PRO A 33 10.44 -1.80 -4.42
N ALA A 34 11.61 -2.01 -5.02
CA ALA A 34 11.81 -3.14 -5.92
C ALA A 34 11.45 -4.49 -5.25
N GLY A 35 10.77 -5.35 -6.00
CA GLY A 35 10.32 -6.67 -5.52
C GLY A 35 8.98 -6.65 -4.76
N TRP A 36 8.44 -5.48 -4.42
CA TRP A 36 7.07 -5.34 -3.95
C TRP A 36 6.11 -5.30 -5.13
N GLN A 37 4.90 -5.81 -4.91
CA GLN A 37 3.81 -5.74 -5.88
C GLN A 37 2.56 -5.21 -5.20
N ALA A 38 1.73 -4.53 -5.98
CA ALA A 38 0.45 -4.05 -5.52
C ALA A 38 -0.59 -4.08 -6.64
N GLU A 39 -1.82 -4.35 -6.26
CA GLU A 39 -2.97 -4.27 -7.15
C GLU A 39 -4.14 -3.59 -6.44
N PRO A 40 -4.90 -2.73 -7.14
CA PRO A 40 -6.15 -2.20 -6.61
C PRO A 40 -7.21 -3.31 -6.54
N VAL A 41 -7.88 -3.39 -5.41
CA VAL A 41 -9.01 -4.31 -5.19
C VAL A 41 -10.32 -3.55 -5.35
N GLU A 42 -10.41 -2.35 -4.79
CA GLU A 42 -11.63 -1.54 -4.78
C GLU A 42 -11.29 -0.06 -4.55
N PHE A 43 -12.10 0.83 -5.13
CA PHE A 43 -12.09 2.26 -4.86
C PHE A 43 -13.41 2.68 -4.20
N LEU A 44 -13.29 3.42 -3.10
CA LEU A 44 -14.39 4.00 -2.33
C LEU A 44 -14.28 5.52 -2.38
N ALA A 45 -15.32 6.26 -1.97
CA ALA A 45 -15.40 7.73 -2.13
C ALA A 45 -14.14 8.53 -1.76
N ASN A 46 -13.39 8.11 -0.73
CA ASN A 46 -12.12 8.72 -0.30
C ASN A 46 -11.06 7.70 0.12
N ALA A 47 -11.20 6.44 -0.32
CA ALA A 47 -10.29 5.38 0.09
C ALA A 47 -10.02 4.39 -1.05
N ALA A 48 -8.83 3.78 -1.06
CA ALA A 48 -8.48 2.72 -1.98
C ALA A 48 -8.08 1.48 -1.19
N ARG A 49 -8.72 0.34 -1.50
CA ARG A 49 -8.32 -0.96 -0.99
C ARG A 49 -7.31 -1.56 -1.96
N LEU A 50 -6.13 -1.88 -1.45
CA LEU A 50 -5.02 -2.43 -2.22
C LEU A 50 -4.64 -3.81 -1.66
N ARG A 51 -4.23 -4.72 -2.53
CA ARG A 51 -3.52 -5.94 -2.12
C ARG A 51 -2.04 -5.71 -2.35
N LEU A 52 -1.26 -5.74 -1.28
CA LEU A 52 0.20 -5.59 -1.30
C LEU A 52 0.84 -6.96 -1.11
N THR A 53 1.80 -7.29 -1.97
CA THR A 53 2.62 -8.50 -1.87
C THR A 53 4.07 -8.11 -1.64
N ALA A 54 4.60 -8.47 -0.47
CA ALA A 54 5.99 -8.20 -0.13
C ALA A 54 6.91 -9.32 -0.60
N PRO A 55 8.21 -9.04 -0.81
CA PRO A 55 9.22 -10.07 -0.98
C PRO A 55 9.19 -11.07 0.19
N ALA A 56 9.48 -12.34 -0.06
CA ALA A 56 9.37 -13.39 0.96
C ALA A 56 10.29 -13.20 2.19
N ALA A 57 11.32 -12.37 2.08
CA ALA A 57 12.21 -12.02 3.20
C ALA A 57 11.65 -10.89 4.09
N ALA A 58 10.61 -10.18 3.64
CA ALA A 58 10.07 -9.03 4.36
C ALA A 58 9.28 -9.47 5.60
N THR A 59 9.65 -8.89 6.73
CA THR A 59 8.95 -9.04 8.01
C THR A 59 7.69 -8.18 8.06
N ALA A 60 6.79 -8.47 9.00
CA ALA A 60 5.60 -7.64 9.23
C ALA A 60 5.95 -6.20 9.65
N GLU A 61 7.07 -6.02 10.36
CA GLU A 61 7.58 -4.71 10.76
C GLU A 61 8.10 -3.91 9.55
N GLU A 62 8.88 -4.57 8.68
CA GLU A 62 9.34 -3.97 7.42
C GLU A 62 8.18 -3.56 6.51
N PHE A 63 7.11 -4.36 6.48
CA PHE A 63 5.91 -4.02 5.76
C PHE A 63 5.26 -2.74 6.30
N ALA A 64 5.02 -2.68 7.61
CA ALA A 64 4.40 -1.52 8.23
C ALA A 64 5.25 -0.25 8.04
N ARG A 65 6.56 -0.36 8.24
CA ARG A 65 7.52 0.74 8.03
C ARG A 65 7.50 1.24 6.59
N THR A 66 7.63 0.35 5.61
CA THR A 66 7.63 0.69 4.18
C THR A 66 6.33 1.42 3.78
N ALA A 67 5.18 0.88 4.20
CA ALA A 67 3.89 1.50 3.90
C ALA A 67 3.76 2.91 4.52
N ASN A 68 4.24 3.10 5.75
CA ASN A 68 4.24 4.41 6.40
C ASN A 68 5.20 5.40 5.73
N GLU A 69 6.38 4.97 5.30
CA GLU A 69 7.35 5.81 4.58
C GLU A 69 6.80 6.32 3.23
N ILE A 70 6.03 5.47 2.52
CA ILE A 70 5.34 5.86 1.29
C ILE A 70 4.26 6.91 1.58
N LEU A 71 3.46 6.73 2.64
CA LEU A 71 2.43 7.71 3.01
C LEU A 71 3.00 9.05 3.51
N ALA A 72 4.24 9.06 4.01
CA ALA A 72 4.92 10.29 4.39
C ALA A 72 5.35 11.16 3.19
N GLN A 73 5.29 10.66 1.96
CA GLN A 73 5.66 11.40 0.76
C GLN A 73 4.65 12.52 0.46
N GLN A 74 5.11 13.67 -0.08
CA GLN A 74 4.25 14.86 -0.29
C GLN A 74 2.96 14.57 -1.07
N GLY A 75 2.99 13.64 -2.03
CA GLY A 75 1.83 13.28 -2.85
C GLY A 75 0.76 12.42 -2.14
N LEU A 76 1.07 11.94 -0.92
CA LEU A 76 0.23 11.11 -0.07
C LEU A 76 0.15 11.64 1.37
N ARG A 77 0.66 12.86 1.61
CA ARG A 77 0.48 13.55 2.88
C ARG A 77 -1.03 13.66 3.15
N ASP A 78 -1.42 13.40 4.40
CA ASP A 78 -2.80 13.31 4.89
C ASP A 78 -3.56 12.03 4.51
N TRP A 79 -2.90 11.05 3.88
CA TRP A 79 -3.44 9.69 3.73
C TRP A 79 -2.97 8.79 4.87
N SER A 80 -3.84 7.87 5.29
CA SER A 80 -3.58 6.94 6.39
C SER A 80 -3.75 5.49 5.94
N LEU A 81 -2.95 4.58 6.50
CA LEU A 81 -3.05 3.14 6.26
C LEU A 81 -3.85 2.47 7.38
N SER A 82 -4.79 1.60 7.03
CA SER A 82 -5.33 0.60 7.95
C SER A 82 -5.28 -0.80 7.34
N LYS A 83 -5.19 -1.82 8.20
CA LYS A 83 -5.39 -3.21 7.76
C LYS A 83 -6.88 -3.40 7.47
N SER A 84 -7.20 -4.03 6.35
CA SER A 84 -8.57 -4.39 5.97
C SER A 84 -8.90 -5.83 6.33
#